data_AF-A0A931C7S3-F1
#
_entry.id   AF-A0A931C7S3-F1
#
_cell.length_a   1.000
_cell.length_b   1.000
_cell.length_c   1.000
_cell.angle_alpha   90.00
_cell.angle_beta   90.00
_cell.angle_gamma   90.00
#
_symmetry.space_group_name_H-M   'P 1'
#
loop_
_entity.id
_entity.type
_entity.pdbx_description
1 polymer ?
#
loop_
_entity_poly.entity_id
_entity_poly.type
_entity_poly.pdbx_seq_one_letter_code
_entity_poly.pdbx_strand_id
1 'polypeptide(L)'
;MTASDVLRDVWNRACVGAGTGVGDRHLGALLLVDGMVQNGGPNHAADSCAPAELAAAAAGARYFELDALASLIEELPAASSDSDEEDAEDRLSGAYFRLMPDDAVLDAAFQARYAEAPQDFDPV
;
A
#
# COMPACT_ATOMS: atom_id res chain seq x y z
N MET A 1 -9.06 -15.12 21.69
CA MET A 1 -8.70 -14.09 20.71
C MET A 1 -9.84 -13.98 19.73
N THR A 2 -10.38 -12.78 19.50
CA THR A 2 -11.45 -12.58 18.51
C THR A 2 -10.87 -12.52 17.09
N ALA A 3 -11.70 -12.65 16.05
CA ALA A 3 -11.25 -12.45 14.67
C ALA A 3 -10.68 -11.03 14.44
N SER A 4 -11.25 -10.03 15.13
CA SER A 4 -10.77 -8.65 15.09
C SER A 4 -9.39 -8.49 15.74
N ASP A 5 -9.10 -9.24 16.81
CA ASP A 5 -7.76 -9.23 17.43
C ASP A 5 -6.70 -9.82 16.48
N VAL A 6 -7.00 -10.94 15.83
CA VAL A 6 -6.12 -11.59 14.85
C VAL A 6 -5.75 -10.63 13.72
N LEU A 7 -6.76 -10.01 13.10
CA LEU A 7 -6.56 -9.08 11.99
C LEU A 7 -5.71 -7.87 12.41
N ARG A 8 -5.96 -7.34 13.61
CA ARG A 8 -5.19 -6.23 14.17
C ARG A 8 -3.73 -6.60 14.42
N ASP A 9 -3.46 -7.80 14.90
CA ASP A 9 -2.08 -8.23 15.16
C ASP A 9 -1.30 -8.48 13.86
N VAL A 10 -1.95 -9.00 12.81
CA VAL A 10 -1.38 -9.08 11.45
C VAL A 10 -1.07 -7.69 10.91
N TRP A 11 -2.02 -6.76 11.03
CA TRP A 11 -1.85 -5.37 10.58
C TRP A 11 -0.66 -4.70 11.28
N ASN A 12 -0.61 -4.77 12.61
CA ASN A 12 0.47 -4.21 13.42
C ASN A 12 1.83 -4.79 13.04
N ARG A 13 1.89 -6.10 12.77
CA ARG A 13 3.11 -6.77 12.31
C ARG A 13 3.55 -6.29 10.92
N ALA A 14 2.60 -6.08 10.01
CA ALA A 14 2.88 -5.54 8.69
C ALA A 14 3.40 -4.09 8.74
N CYS A 15 2.86 -3.23 9.62
CA CYS A 15 3.35 -1.87 9.83
C CYS A 15 4.85 -1.79 10.18
N VAL A 16 5.39 -2.82 10.84
CA VAL A 16 6.82 -2.89 11.21
C VAL A 16 7.64 -3.80 10.30
N GLY A 17 7.04 -4.32 9.22
CA GLY A 17 7.73 -5.17 8.24
C GLY A 17 8.24 -6.50 8.79
N ALA A 18 7.63 -7.04 9.85
CA ALA A 18 8.15 -8.21 10.56
C ALA A 18 7.57 -9.56 10.10
N GLY A 19 6.57 -9.56 9.21
CA GLY A 19 5.94 -10.78 8.72
C GLY A 19 6.63 -11.40 7.50
N THR A 20 6.64 -12.73 7.45
CA THR A 20 7.29 -13.54 6.41
C THR A 20 6.30 -14.23 5.48
N GLY A 21 5.01 -14.25 5.83
CA GLY A 21 3.92 -14.68 4.95
C GLY A 21 3.86 -13.85 3.67
N VAL A 22 3.36 -14.43 2.58
CA VAL A 22 3.20 -13.69 1.32
C VAL A 22 2.21 -12.53 1.48
N GLY A 23 1.12 -12.75 2.23
CA GLY A 23 0.16 -11.72 2.61
C GLY A 23 0.77 -10.64 3.49
N ASP A 24 1.58 -10.99 4.49
CA ASP A 24 2.26 -10.01 5.35
C ASP A 24 3.21 -9.12 4.54
N ARG A 25 4.00 -9.71 3.64
CA ARG A 25 4.94 -8.93 2.80
C ARG A 25 4.21 -7.96 1.89
N HIS A 26 3.10 -8.39 1.27
CA HIS A 26 2.29 -7.52 0.42
C HIS A 26 1.62 -6.39 1.23
N LEU A 27 1.07 -6.70 2.40
CA LEU A 27 0.46 -5.71 3.28
C LEU A 27 1.52 -4.70 3.77
N GLY A 28 2.67 -5.18 4.23
CA GLY A 28 3.75 -4.31 4.70
C GLY A 28 4.30 -3.39 3.61
N ALA A 29 4.47 -3.89 2.38
CA ALA A 29 4.92 -3.07 1.26
C ALA A 29 3.91 -1.97 0.90
N LEU A 30 2.60 -2.28 0.92
CA LEU A 30 1.56 -1.28 0.71
C LEU A 30 1.53 -0.22 1.81
N LEU A 31 1.54 -0.65 3.08
CA LEU A 31 1.51 0.25 4.24
C LEU A 31 2.71 1.19 4.28
N LEU A 32 3.88 0.72 3.82
CA LEU A 32 5.06 1.58 3.68
C LEU A 32 4.80 2.74 2.72
N VAL A 33 4.33 2.44 1.51
CA VAL A 33 4.07 3.48 0.49
C VAL A 33 2.91 4.37 0.88
N ASP A 34 1.81 3.79 1.37
CA ASP A 34 0.66 4.56 1.85
C ASP A 34 1.06 5.51 2.98
N GLY A 35 1.84 5.04 3.95
CA GLY A 35 2.38 5.90 5.02
C GLY A 35 3.22 7.06 4.49
N MET A 36 4.03 6.86 3.43
CA MET A 36 4.76 7.97 2.80
C MET A 36 3.82 8.96 2.12
N VAL A 37 2.80 8.47 1.41
CA VAL A 37 1.80 9.32 0.76
C VAL A 37 0.99 10.12 1.79
N GLN A 38 0.60 9.51 2.91
CA GLN A 38 -0.14 10.21 3.97
C GLN A 38 0.71 11.27 4.67
N ASN A 39 2.03 11.07 4.76
CA ASN A 39 2.94 12.01 5.42
C ASN A 39 3.35 13.20 4.52
N GLY A 40 3.43 13.02 3.20
CA GLY A 40 3.97 14.05 2.31
C GLY A 40 3.46 14.02 0.87
N GLY A 41 2.43 13.24 0.58
CA GLY A 41 1.86 13.08 -0.75
C GLY A 41 2.62 12.10 -1.66
N PRO A 42 2.11 11.84 -2.87
CA PRO A 42 2.68 10.89 -3.83
C PRO A 42 4.11 11.21 -4.26
N ASN A 43 4.48 12.49 -4.40
CA ASN A 43 5.85 12.88 -4.73
C ASN A 43 6.82 12.53 -3.59
N HIS A 44 6.43 12.76 -2.34
CA HIS A 44 7.25 12.35 -1.20
C HIS A 44 7.48 10.83 -1.16
N ALA A 45 6.46 10.04 -1.51
CA ALA A 45 6.60 8.59 -1.65
C ALA A 45 7.53 8.21 -2.81
N ALA A 46 7.45 8.90 -3.95
CA ALA A 46 8.33 8.68 -5.10
C ALA A 46 9.81 8.94 -4.76
N ASP A 47 10.09 9.99 -3.98
CA ASP A 47 11.44 10.38 -3.60
C ASP A 47 12.02 9.56 -2.45
N SER A 48 11.17 9.10 -1.54
CA SER A 48 11.59 8.42 -0.30
C SER A 48 11.67 6.91 -0.44
N CYS A 49 10.85 6.32 -1.31
CA CYS A 49 10.83 4.87 -1.51
C CYS A 49 11.83 4.46 -2.59
N ALA A 50 12.57 3.38 -2.35
CA ALA A 50 13.38 2.76 -3.38
C ALA A 50 12.47 2.19 -4.51
N PRO A 51 12.95 2.11 -5.76
CA PRO A 51 12.16 1.53 -6.86
C PRO A 51 11.64 0.12 -6.58
N ALA A 52 12.40 -0.68 -5.83
CA ALA A 52 11.98 -2.03 -5.43
C ALA A 52 10.83 -2.01 -4.41
N GLU A 53 10.75 -1.01 -3.53
CA GLU A 53 9.68 -0.84 -2.56
C GLU A 53 8.38 -0.41 -3.25
N LEU A 54 8.46 0.52 -4.21
CA LEU A 54 7.33 0.92 -5.04
C LEU A 54 6.80 -0.26 -5.87
N ALA A 55 7.69 -1.03 -6.49
CA ALA A 55 7.31 -2.24 -7.22
C ALA A 55 6.66 -3.31 -6.31
N ALA A 56 7.17 -3.48 -5.09
CA ALA A 56 6.58 -4.39 -4.10
C ALA A 56 5.19 -3.91 -3.64
N ALA A 57 4.99 -2.61 -3.45
CA ALA A 57 3.70 -2.03 -3.11
C ALA A 57 2.70 -2.18 -4.25
N ALA A 58 3.10 -1.94 -5.50
CA ALA A 58 2.24 -2.19 -6.66
C ALA A 58 1.84 -3.67 -6.78
N ALA A 59 2.78 -4.59 -6.54
CA ALA A 59 2.47 -6.02 -6.46
C ALA A 59 1.51 -6.34 -5.30
N GLY A 60 1.68 -5.68 -4.15
CA GLY A 60 0.77 -5.76 -3.02
C GLY A 60 -0.64 -5.28 -3.36
N ALA A 61 -0.77 -4.13 -4.03
CA ALA A 61 -2.07 -3.60 -4.48
C ALA A 61 -2.79 -4.62 -5.36
N ARG A 62 -2.10 -5.25 -6.33
CA ARG A 62 -2.68 -6.32 -7.15
C ARG A 62 -3.08 -7.54 -6.34
N TYR A 63 -2.25 -7.94 -5.37
CA TYR A 63 -2.59 -9.03 -4.45
C TYR A 63 -3.88 -8.75 -3.66
N PHE A 64 -4.16 -7.50 -3.32
CA PHE A 64 -5.41 -7.10 -2.67
C PHE A 64 -6.51 -6.63 -3.64
N GLU A 65 -6.37 -6.91 -4.94
CA GLU A 65 -7.35 -6.56 -6.00
C GLU A 65 -7.59 -5.05 -6.17
N LEU A 66 -6.58 -4.25 -5.82
CA LEU A 66 -6.55 -2.79 -5.96
C LEU A 66 -5.78 -2.39 -7.22
N ASP A 67 -6.15 -2.93 -8.39
CA ASP A 67 -5.39 -2.77 -9.65
C ASP A 67 -5.18 -1.31 -10.08
N ALA A 68 -6.17 -0.44 -9.80
CA ALA A 68 -6.07 0.99 -10.07
C ALA A 68 -5.00 1.65 -9.20
N LEU A 69 -4.91 1.27 -7.92
CA LEU A 69 -3.87 1.75 -7.01
C LEU A 69 -2.51 1.22 -7.45
N ALA A 70 -2.42 -0.05 -7.87
CA ALA A 70 -1.17 -0.62 -8.39
C ALA A 70 -0.63 0.17 -9.58
N SER A 71 -1.51 0.49 -10.54
CA SER A 71 -1.14 1.26 -11.73
C SER A 71 -0.67 2.67 -11.35
N LEU A 72 -1.34 3.31 -10.39
CA LEU A 72 -0.94 4.63 -9.90
C LEU A 72 0.42 4.61 -9.19
N ILE A 73 0.70 3.60 -8.37
CA ILE A 73 1.99 3.43 -7.68
C ILE A 73 3.13 3.27 -8.70
N GLU A 74 2.89 2.57 -9.81
CA GLU A 74 3.86 2.40 -10.89
C GLU A 74 4.17 3.70 -11.66
N GLU A 75 3.27 4.68 -11.64
CA GLU A 75 3.48 6.00 -12.25
C GLU A 75 4.36 6.92 -11.38
N LEU A 76 4.44 6.69 -10.07
CA LEU A 76 5.11 7.60 -9.12
C LEU A 76 6.57 7.95 -9.51
N PRO A 77 7.44 6.99 -9.87
CA PRO A 77 8.84 7.31 -10.20
C PRO A 77 9.00 8.21 -11.42
N ALA A 78 8.07 8.12 -12.38
CA ALA A 78 8.14 8.91 -13.61
C ALA A 78 7.69 10.35 -13.38
N ALA A 79 6.70 10.55 -12.51
CA ALA A 79 6.14 11.85 -12.21
C ALA A 79 7.08 12.75 -11.39
N SER A 80 7.90 12.19 -10.50
CA SER A 80 8.90 12.97 -9.75
C SER A 80 10.09 13.44 -10.61
N SER A 81 10.20 12.99 -11.86
CA SER A 81 11.25 13.40 -12.79
C SER A 81 10.77 14.38 -13.88
N ASP A 82 9.49 14.76 -13.86
CA ASP A 82 8.91 15.64 -14.88
C ASP A 82 9.22 17.12 -14.59
N SER A 83 9.38 17.93 -15.64
CA SER A 83 9.74 19.35 -15.52
C SER A 83 8.57 20.22 -15.05
N ASP A 84 7.35 19.69 -15.15
CA ASP A 84 6.09 20.30 -14.69
C ASP A 84 5.61 19.59 -13.41
N GLU A 85 6.50 19.51 -12.41
CA GLU A 85 6.32 18.81 -11.11
C GLU A 85 4.98 19.14 -10.42
N GLU A 86 4.52 20.41 -10.43
CA GLU A 86 3.30 20.84 -9.74
C GLU A 86 2.02 20.23 -10.35
N ASP A 87 1.88 20.23 -11.68
CA ASP A 87 0.69 19.68 -12.35
C ASP A 87 0.64 18.14 -12.21
N ALA A 88 1.81 17.48 -12.23
CA ALA A 88 1.93 16.06 -12.00
C ALA A 88 1.58 15.68 -10.54
N GLU A 89 2.01 16.49 -9.57
CA GLU A 89 1.73 16.30 -8.15
C GLU A 89 0.23 16.38 -7.84
N ASP A 90 -0.45 17.43 -8.32
CA ASP A 90 -1.88 17.62 -8.08
C ASP A 90 -2.71 16.50 -8.71
N ARG A 91 -2.33 16.07 -9.93
CA ARG A 91 -2.97 14.95 -10.62
C ARG A 91 -2.81 13.65 -9.83
N LEU A 92 -1.59 13.31 -9.40
CA LEU A 92 -1.32 12.08 -8.67
C LEU A 92 -1.96 12.08 -7.30
N SER A 93 -1.89 13.20 -6.57
CA SER A 93 -2.53 13.35 -5.26
C SER A 93 -4.04 13.19 -5.38
N GLY A 94 -4.66 13.89 -6.35
CA GLY A 94 -6.09 13.78 -6.60
C GLY A 94 -6.54 12.39 -7.07
N ALA A 95 -5.68 11.66 -7.80
CA ALA A 95 -5.94 10.26 -8.17
C ALA A 95 -5.80 9.34 -6.95
N TYR A 96 -4.75 9.50 -6.15
CA TYR A 96 -4.48 8.68 -4.98
C TYR A 96 -5.61 8.78 -3.96
N PHE A 97 -5.94 9.99 -3.51
CA PHE A 97 -6.97 10.20 -2.49
C PHE A 97 -8.39 9.91 -2.99
N ARG A 98 -8.59 9.74 -4.29
CA ARG A 98 -9.85 9.21 -4.83
C ARG A 98 -9.94 7.69 -4.71
N LEU A 99 -8.81 7.00 -4.87
CA LEU A 99 -8.71 5.55 -4.74
C LEU A 99 -8.60 5.12 -3.26
N MET A 100 -7.87 5.90 -2.48
CA MET A 100 -7.56 5.71 -1.07
C MET A 100 -7.99 6.96 -0.27
N PRO A 101 -9.30 7.22 -0.13
CA PRO A 101 -9.80 8.36 0.63
C PRO A 101 -9.49 8.24 2.13
N ASP A 102 -9.40 7.00 2.63
CA ASP A 102 -9.04 6.63 3.98
C ASP A 102 -8.49 5.19 4.01
N ASP A 103 -8.01 4.78 5.18
CA ASP A 103 -7.47 3.44 5.41
C ASP A 103 -8.53 2.34 5.29
N ALA A 104 -9.83 2.66 5.28
CA ALA A 104 -10.90 1.67 5.26
C ALA A 104 -10.94 0.88 3.95
N VAL A 105 -10.44 1.45 2.85
CA VAL A 105 -10.29 0.72 1.58
C VAL A 105 -9.27 -0.41 1.71
N LEU A 106 -8.09 -0.12 2.26
CA LEU A 106 -7.05 -1.13 2.47
C LEU A 106 -7.44 -2.12 3.57
N ASP A 107 -8.05 -1.66 4.66
CA ASP A 107 -8.57 -2.53 5.71
C ASP A 107 -9.62 -3.52 5.18
N ALA A 108 -10.58 -3.05 4.39
CA ALA A 108 -11.59 -3.92 3.78
C ALA A 108 -10.96 -4.94 2.81
N ALA A 109 -10.02 -4.51 1.98
CA ALA A 109 -9.33 -5.40 1.04
C ALA A 109 -8.47 -6.45 1.78
N PHE A 110 -7.78 -6.04 2.84
CA PHE A 110 -7.04 -6.93 3.73
C PHE A 110 -7.96 -7.97 4.38
N GLN A 111 -9.07 -7.55 4.97
CA GLN A 111 -10.03 -8.45 5.62
C GLN A 111 -10.61 -9.46 4.63
N ALA A 112 -10.97 -9.02 3.42
CA ALA A 112 -11.47 -9.89 2.36
C ALA A 112 -10.42 -10.95 1.97
N ARG A 113 -9.17 -10.53 1.73
CA ARG A 113 -8.07 -11.44 1.36
C ARG A 113 -7.72 -12.41 2.49
N TYR A 114 -7.71 -11.96 3.75
CA TYR A 114 -7.48 -12.82 4.90
C TYR A 114 -8.59 -13.87 5.07
N ALA A 115 -9.85 -13.52 4.79
CA ALA A 115 -10.96 -14.48 4.84
C ALA A 115 -10.86 -15.55 3.74
N GLU A 116 -10.35 -15.20 2.56
CA GLU A 116 -10.15 -16.13 1.46
C GLU A 116 -8.91 -17.03 1.64
N ALA A 117 -7.80 -16.45 2.10
CA ALA A 117 -6.48 -17.10 2.14
C ALA A 117 -5.73 -16.80 3.45
N PRO A 118 -6.23 -17.26 4.62
CA PRO A 118 -5.58 -16.98 5.91
C PRO A 118 -4.17 -17.59 6.00
N GLN A 119 -3.90 -18.68 5.27
CA GLN A 119 -2.58 -19.35 5.23
C GLN A 119 -1.48 -18.51 4.58
N ASP A 120 -1.83 -17.44 3.86
CA ASP A 120 -0.86 -16.55 3.24
C ASP A 120 -0.24 -15.59 4.25
N PHE A 121 -0.83 -15.49 5.45
CA PHE A 121 -0.37 -14.68 6.55
C PHE A 121 0.25 -15.56 7.65
N ASP A 122 1.25 -15.02 8.32
CA ASP A 122 1.89 -15.69 9.44
C ASP A 122 0.88 -15.86 10.59
N PRO A 123 0.93 -17.01 11.30
CA PRO A 123 0.10 -17.24 12.48
C PRO A 123 0.26 -16.13 13.53
N VAL A 124 -0.81 -15.91 14.28
CA VAL A 124 -0.93 -14.90 15.33
C VAL A 124 -1.20 -15.56 16.68
#